data_AF-A0A953WAK6-F1
#
_entry.id   AF-A0A953WAK6-F1
#
_cell.length_a   1.000
_cell.length_b   1.000
_cell.length_c   1.000
_cell.angle_alpha   90.00
_cell.angle_beta   90.00
_cell.angle_gamma   90.00
#
_symmetry.space_group_name_H-M   'P 1'
#
loop_
_entity.id
_entity.type
_entity.pdbx_description
1 polymer ?
#
loop_
_entity_poly.entity_id
_entity_poly.type
_entity_poly.pdbx_seq_one_letter_code
_entity_poly.pdbx_strand_id
1 'polypeptide(L)'
;APYTLPVEYFDNLGRTETLTFEFTPVVPASGASNQWTVEVFDSASATPATAIASFDVTFDATAAAGGSVASVAAGAGAAYDPVTGDVTVTTASGPMAVNIGSPGGQSPLTQLSATFAPLSVTKDGAPIGNLSTIEIDQGGMLTAVFDTGFRRGLYQIPVADVANFRGLNA
;
A
#
# COMPACT_ATOMS: atom_id res chain seq x y z
N ALA A 1 -16.01 -12.94 15.21
CA ALA A 1 -15.18 -11.88 15.78
C ALA A 1 -14.65 -11.04 14.62
N PRO A 2 -14.55 -9.71 14.78
CA PRO A 2 -13.97 -8.85 13.75
C PRO A 2 -12.54 -9.30 13.43
N TYR A 3 -12.15 -9.19 12.17
CA TYR A 3 -10.79 -9.46 11.71
C TYR A 3 -10.05 -8.13 11.55
N THR A 4 -8.87 -8.01 12.15
CA THR A 4 -8.07 -6.78 12.10
C THR A 4 -6.83 -6.96 11.23
N LEU A 5 -6.62 -6.02 10.31
CA LEU A 5 -5.46 -5.93 9.44
C LEU A 5 -4.70 -4.64 9.74
N PRO A 6 -3.59 -4.70 10.49
CA PRO A 6 -2.71 -3.55 10.66
C PRO A 6 -1.86 -3.36 9.39
N VAL A 7 -1.85 -2.13 8.86
CA VAL A 7 -1.06 -1.71 7.71
C VAL A 7 -0.14 -0.57 8.14
N GLU A 8 1.16 -0.77 7.98
CA GLU A 8 2.16 0.23 8.31
C GLU A 8 2.26 1.30 7.21
N TYR A 9 2.24 2.58 7.60
CA TYR A 9 2.50 3.72 6.72
C TYR A 9 3.55 4.67 7.33
N PHE A 10 4.05 5.60 6.52
CA PHE A 10 5.01 6.60 6.98
C PHE A 10 4.38 7.99 6.93
N ASP A 11 4.52 8.76 8.01
CA ASP A 11 4.10 10.16 8.04
C ASP A 11 5.01 11.05 7.17
N ASN A 12 4.64 12.31 6.99
CA ASN A 12 5.42 13.29 6.22
C ASN A 12 6.82 13.57 6.80
N LEU A 13 7.09 13.10 8.02
CA LEU A 13 8.36 13.24 8.74
C LEU A 13 9.09 11.90 8.84
N GLY A 14 8.65 10.86 8.12
CA GLY A 14 9.26 9.54 8.08
C GLY A 14 9.09 8.67 9.32
N ARG A 15 8.20 9.02 10.25
CA ARG A 15 7.82 8.15 11.37
C ARG A 15 6.91 7.05 10.89
N THR A 16 7.10 5.88 11.47
CA THR A 16 6.20 4.74 11.29
C THR A 16 4.90 4.98 12.04
N GLU A 17 3.78 4.86 11.33
CA GLU A 17 2.43 4.87 11.86
C GLU A 17 1.65 3.64 11.35
N THR A 18 0.52 3.33 11.95
CA THR A 18 -0.28 2.14 11.62
C THR A 18 -1.72 2.53 11.34
N LEU A 19 -2.19 2.15 10.15
CA LEU A 19 -3.58 2.18 9.74
C LEU A 19 -4.19 0.79 9.96
N THR A 20 -5.16 0.66 10.86
CA THR A 20 -5.79 -0.63 11.17
C THR A 20 -7.15 -0.71 10.48
N PHE A 21 -7.34 -1.72 9.64
CA PHE A 21 -8.63 -2.04 9.05
C PHE A 21 -9.30 -3.14 9.87
N GLU A 22 -10.47 -2.86 10.42
CA GLU A 22 -11.29 -3.83 11.13
C GLU A 22 -12.45 -4.28 10.25
N PHE A 23 -12.45 -5.55 9.88
CA PHE A 23 -13.45 -6.20 9.03
C PHE A 23 -14.47 -6.94 9.91
N THR A 24 -15.70 -6.48 9.90
CA THR A 24 -16.83 -7.12 10.59
C THR A 24 -17.78 -7.74 9.56
N PRO A 25 -18.00 -9.08 9.58
CA PRO A 25 -18.90 -9.72 8.65
C PRO A 25 -20.36 -9.33 8.93
N VAL A 26 -21.11 -8.96 7.89
CA VAL A 26 -22.53 -8.68 8.00
C VAL A 26 -23.30 -10.00 7.96
N VAL A 27 -23.70 -10.52 9.11
CA VAL A 27 -24.39 -11.83 9.19
C VAL A 27 -25.91 -11.63 9.09
N PRO A 28 -26.58 -12.08 8.00
CA PRO A 28 -28.03 -12.01 7.89
C PRO A 28 -28.72 -13.02 8.83
N ALA A 29 -30.01 -12.80 9.10
CA ALA A 29 -30.82 -13.67 9.96
C ALA A 29 -30.90 -15.14 9.47
N SER A 30 -30.65 -15.37 8.17
CA SER A 30 -30.47 -16.71 7.58
C SER A 30 -29.47 -16.66 6.43
N GLY A 31 -28.60 -17.67 6.34
CA GLY A 31 -27.62 -17.80 5.26
C GLY A 31 -26.26 -17.17 5.59
N ALA A 32 -25.44 -16.99 4.56
CA ALA A 32 -24.19 -16.26 4.62
C ALA A 32 -24.29 -15.03 3.70
N SER A 33 -23.67 -13.93 4.08
CA SER A 33 -23.42 -12.83 3.16
C SER A 33 -21.95 -12.84 2.74
N ASN A 34 -21.68 -12.23 1.58
CA ASN A 34 -20.34 -11.86 1.17
C ASN A 34 -20.10 -10.37 1.45
N GLN A 35 -20.69 -9.86 2.54
CA GLN A 35 -20.65 -8.45 2.88
C GLN A 35 -19.90 -8.24 4.19
N TRP A 36 -19.04 -7.24 4.19
CA TRP A 36 -18.21 -6.86 5.33
C TRP A 36 -18.30 -5.36 5.53
N THR A 37 -18.50 -4.96 6.78
CA THR A 37 -18.30 -3.57 7.21
C THR A 37 -16.85 -3.41 7.61
N VAL A 38 -16.18 -2.43 7.02
CA VAL A 38 -14.77 -2.12 7.30
C VAL A 38 -14.70 -0.78 8.01
N GLU A 39 -14.03 -0.76 9.16
CA GLU A 39 -13.70 0.45 9.88
C GLU A 39 -12.19 0.67 9.86
N VAL A 40 -11.76 1.92 9.69
CA VAL A 40 -10.35 2.29 9.55
C VAL A 40 -9.95 3.15 10.73
N PHE A 41 -8.91 2.73 11.44
CA PHE A 41 -8.35 3.42 12.60
C PHE A 41 -6.92 3.85 12.30
N ASP A 42 -6.53 5.02 12.79
CA ASP A 42 -5.19 5.59 12.59
C ASP A 42 -4.50 5.78 13.95
N SER A 43 -3.32 5.18 14.13
CA SER A 43 -2.51 5.32 15.34
C SER A 43 -2.09 6.77 15.61
N ALA A 44 -1.92 7.56 14.56
CA ALA A 44 -1.51 8.96 14.63
C ALA A 44 -2.68 9.93 14.91
N SER A 45 -3.92 9.43 14.89
CA SER A 45 -5.10 10.23 15.18
C SER A 45 -5.12 10.70 16.64
N ALA A 46 -5.69 11.88 16.89
CA ALA A 46 -5.92 12.35 18.26
C ALA A 46 -6.87 11.42 19.05
N THR A 47 -7.66 10.59 18.35
CA THR A 47 -8.57 9.59 18.92
C THR A 47 -8.38 8.23 18.24
N PRO A 48 -7.34 7.45 18.60
CA PRO A 48 -6.99 6.20 17.90
C PRO A 48 -8.06 5.11 17.99
N ALA A 49 -8.94 5.17 19.00
CA ALA A 49 -10.05 4.23 19.17
C ALA A 49 -11.32 4.61 18.40
N THR A 50 -11.30 5.71 17.64
CA THR A 50 -12.43 6.16 16.82
C THR A 50 -12.07 5.98 15.36
N ALA A 51 -12.95 5.31 14.61
CA ALA A 51 -12.74 5.10 13.19
C ALA A 51 -12.67 6.45 12.46
N ILE A 52 -11.62 6.65 11.68
CA ILE A 52 -11.42 7.82 10.82
C ILE A 52 -12.16 7.66 9.48
N ALA A 53 -12.46 6.41 9.09
CA ALA A 53 -13.22 6.10 7.90
C ALA A 53 -13.99 4.78 8.07
N SER A 54 -15.09 4.61 7.34
CA SER A 54 -15.79 3.34 7.22
C SER A 54 -16.31 3.11 5.81
N PHE A 55 -16.45 1.85 5.41
CA PHE A 55 -17.10 1.45 4.15
C PHE A 55 -17.59 0.01 4.21
N ASP A 56 -18.66 -0.29 3.49
CA ASP A 56 -19.14 -1.65 3.31
C ASP A 56 -18.63 -2.20 1.98
N VAL A 57 -18.02 -3.39 2.00
CA VAL A 57 -17.59 -4.11 0.81
C VAL A 57 -18.45 -5.35 0.61
N THR A 58 -18.91 -5.56 -0.62
CA THR A 58 -19.58 -6.79 -1.05
C THR A 58 -18.71 -7.50 -2.07
N PHE A 59 -18.47 -8.80 -1.86
CA PHE A 59 -17.71 -9.63 -2.78
C PHE A 59 -18.60 -10.45 -3.71
N ASP A 60 -18.11 -10.68 -4.92
CA ASP A 60 -18.80 -11.47 -5.93
C ASP A 60 -18.71 -12.98 -5.60
N ALA A 61 -19.87 -13.64 -5.55
CA ALA A 61 -19.99 -15.05 -5.19
C ALA A 61 -19.72 -16.01 -6.36
N THR A 62 -19.60 -15.51 -7.58
CA THR A 62 -19.52 -16.33 -8.79
C THR A 62 -18.11 -16.88 -8.98
N ALA A 63 -18.03 -18.10 -9.50
CA ALA A 63 -16.75 -18.74 -9.81
C ALA A 63 -15.95 -17.97 -10.88
N ALA A 64 -16.63 -17.19 -11.74
CA ALA A 64 -15.99 -16.39 -12.78
C ALA A 64 -15.25 -15.17 -12.22
N ALA A 65 -15.77 -14.57 -11.14
CA ALA A 65 -15.21 -13.38 -10.51
C ALA A 65 -14.21 -13.70 -9.39
N GLY A 66 -14.12 -14.97 -8.96
CA GLY A 66 -13.09 -15.45 -8.03
C GLY A 66 -13.10 -14.80 -6.65
N GLY A 67 -14.24 -14.27 -6.19
CA GLY A 67 -14.34 -13.57 -4.91
C GLY A 67 -13.83 -12.13 -4.92
N SER A 68 -13.72 -11.49 -6.09
CA SER A 68 -13.36 -10.08 -6.23
C SER A 68 -14.43 -9.13 -5.67
N VAL A 69 -14.07 -7.86 -5.49
CA VAL A 69 -15.01 -6.82 -5.05
C VAL A 69 -16.12 -6.65 -6.10
N ALA A 70 -17.38 -6.81 -5.67
CA ALA A 70 -18.57 -6.56 -6.49
C ALA A 70 -19.08 -5.13 -6.32
N SER A 71 -19.08 -4.62 -5.09
CA SER A 71 -19.44 -3.24 -4.80
C SER A 71 -18.83 -2.75 -3.50
N VAL A 72 -18.66 -1.43 -3.40
CA VAL A 72 -18.22 -0.74 -2.19
C VAL A 72 -19.16 0.43 -1.94
N ALA A 73 -19.71 0.49 -0.74
CA ALA A 73 -20.47 1.64 -0.26
C ALA A 73 -19.60 2.41 0.72
N ALA A 74 -19.09 3.57 0.29
CA ALA A 74 -18.31 4.44 1.16
C ALA A 74 -19.19 5.00 2.29
N GLY A 75 -18.70 4.92 3.52
CA GLY A 75 -19.32 5.45 4.72
C GLY A 75 -18.71 6.78 5.14
N ALA A 76 -18.65 7.03 6.45
CA ALA A 76 -18.08 8.27 6.97
C ALA A 76 -16.58 8.32 6.69
N GLY A 77 -16.03 9.48 6.29
CA GLY A 77 -14.59 9.69 6.11
C GLY A 77 -13.93 8.92 4.96
N ALA A 78 -14.68 8.08 4.23
CA ALA A 78 -14.23 7.34 3.07
C ALA A 78 -14.83 7.92 1.78
N ALA A 79 -14.08 7.85 0.68
CA ALA A 79 -14.61 8.05 -0.68
C ALA A 79 -14.11 6.93 -1.58
N TYR A 80 -15.00 6.30 -2.37
CA TYR A 80 -14.63 5.20 -3.25
C TYR A 80 -14.73 5.60 -4.72
N ASP A 81 -13.68 5.31 -5.50
CA ASP A 81 -13.68 5.41 -6.96
C ASP A 81 -13.83 4.01 -7.59
N PRO A 82 -14.96 3.69 -8.23
CA PRO A 82 -15.18 2.38 -8.85
C PRO A 82 -14.35 2.15 -10.12
N VAL A 83 -13.75 3.18 -10.71
CA VAL A 83 -12.91 3.06 -11.91
C VAL A 83 -11.51 2.58 -11.53
N THR A 84 -10.90 3.19 -10.52
CA THR A 84 -9.55 2.82 -10.05
C THR A 84 -9.58 1.71 -8.99
N GLY A 85 -10.67 1.62 -8.23
CA GLY A 85 -10.80 0.71 -7.10
C GLY A 85 -10.21 1.26 -5.79
N ASP A 86 -10.00 2.57 -5.71
CA ASP A 86 -9.39 3.23 -4.55
C ASP A 86 -10.44 3.71 -3.55
N VAL A 87 -10.19 3.43 -2.27
CA VAL A 87 -10.83 4.11 -1.15
C VAL A 87 -9.89 5.17 -0.62
N THR A 88 -10.30 6.43 -0.72
CA THR A 88 -9.58 7.54 -0.10
C THR A 88 -10.00 7.68 1.35
N VAL A 89 -9.02 7.67 2.26
CA VAL A 89 -9.18 7.92 3.69
C VAL A 89 -8.29 9.09 4.10
N THR A 90 -8.75 9.92 5.04
CA THR A 90 -7.94 11.05 5.53
C THR A 90 -7.30 10.66 6.85
N THR A 91 -5.99 10.43 6.85
CA THR A 91 -5.19 10.19 8.06
C THR A 91 -4.67 11.50 8.65
N ALA A 92 -4.04 11.44 9.82
CA ALA A 92 -3.38 12.60 10.40
C ALA A 92 -2.25 13.18 9.50
N SER A 93 -1.67 12.35 8.63
CA SER A 93 -0.62 12.74 7.68
C SER A 93 -1.15 13.29 6.34
N GLY A 94 -2.46 13.17 6.10
CA GLY A 94 -3.12 13.65 4.89
C GLY A 94 -4.00 12.58 4.23
N PRO A 95 -4.57 12.90 3.05
CA PRO A 95 -5.37 11.93 2.31
C PRO A 95 -4.48 10.80 1.76
N MET A 96 -4.92 9.57 1.96
CA MET A 96 -4.29 8.35 1.45
C MET A 96 -5.29 7.58 0.60
N ALA A 97 -4.84 7.05 -0.53
CA ALA A 97 -5.63 6.17 -1.38
C ALA A 97 -5.26 4.71 -1.09
N VAL A 98 -6.27 3.90 -0.80
CA VAL A 98 -6.13 2.46 -0.51
C VAL A 98 -6.81 1.69 -1.63
N ASN A 99 -6.03 1.03 -2.47
CA ASN A 99 -6.59 0.21 -3.54
C ASN A 99 -7.16 -1.08 -2.97
N ILE A 100 -8.48 -1.23 -3.02
CA ILE A 100 -9.19 -2.44 -2.57
C ILE A 100 -9.80 -3.23 -3.73
N GLY A 101 -9.78 -2.66 -4.94
CA GLY A 101 -10.27 -3.29 -6.16
C GLY A 101 -11.51 -2.62 -6.73
N SER A 102 -11.74 -2.83 -8.03
CA SER A 102 -12.87 -2.31 -8.79
C SER A 102 -13.86 -3.41 -9.17
N PRO A 103 -15.16 -3.08 -9.34
CA PRO A 103 -16.17 -4.06 -9.74
C PRO A 103 -15.85 -4.68 -11.10
N GLY A 104 -15.73 -6.01 -11.15
CA GLY A 104 -15.42 -6.76 -12.37
C GLY A 104 -13.97 -6.63 -12.86
N GLY A 105 -13.09 -5.98 -12.09
CA GLY A 105 -11.66 -5.87 -12.34
C GLY A 105 -10.84 -6.89 -11.55
N GLN A 106 -9.51 -6.83 -11.71
CA GLN A 106 -8.60 -7.53 -10.79
C GLN A 106 -8.63 -6.82 -9.44
N SER A 107 -8.84 -7.58 -8.37
CA SER A 107 -9.03 -7.04 -7.03
C SER A 107 -7.90 -7.52 -6.11
N PRO A 108 -7.14 -6.64 -5.45
CA PRO A 108 -6.15 -7.05 -4.44
C PRO A 108 -6.83 -7.61 -3.19
N LEU A 109 -8.08 -7.22 -2.95
CA LEU A 109 -8.93 -7.78 -1.91
C LEU A 109 -9.83 -8.87 -2.52
N THR A 110 -9.72 -10.11 -2.03
CA THR A 110 -10.56 -11.22 -2.47
C THR A 110 -11.12 -12.00 -1.29
N GLN A 111 -12.37 -12.45 -1.38
CA GLN A 111 -12.97 -13.38 -0.43
C GLN A 111 -13.01 -14.79 -1.02
N LEU A 112 -12.18 -15.70 -0.50
CA LEU A 112 -12.20 -17.12 -0.83
C LEU A 112 -12.70 -17.95 0.36
N SER A 113 -13.07 -19.22 0.11
CA SER A 113 -13.72 -20.12 1.07
C SER A 113 -12.83 -20.64 2.21
N ALA A 114 -11.70 -20.00 2.50
CA ALA A 114 -10.76 -20.38 3.56
C ALA A 114 -10.47 -19.20 4.49
N THR A 115 -10.02 -19.52 5.72
CA THR A 115 -9.53 -18.57 6.72
C THR A 115 -8.80 -17.40 6.07
N PHE A 116 -9.28 -16.18 6.34
CA PHE A 116 -8.77 -14.94 5.76
C PHE A 116 -7.23 -14.91 5.81
N ALA A 117 -6.61 -14.79 4.64
CA ALA A 117 -5.16 -14.70 4.48
C ALA A 117 -4.85 -13.48 3.63
N PRO A 118 -4.18 -12.44 4.17
CA PRO A 118 -3.77 -11.29 3.37
C PRO A 118 -2.77 -11.77 2.30
N LEU A 119 -3.14 -11.67 1.03
CA LEU A 119 -2.33 -12.21 -0.08
C LEU A 119 -1.16 -11.28 -0.45
N SER A 120 -1.28 -9.96 -0.22
CA SER A 120 -0.18 -9.01 -0.35
C SER A 120 -0.60 -7.63 0.15
N VAL A 121 0.22 -7.01 1.01
CA VAL A 121 0.13 -5.58 1.33
C VAL A 121 1.33 -4.91 0.68
N THR A 122 1.11 -4.07 -0.32
CA THR A 122 2.15 -3.24 -0.95
C THR A 122 1.96 -1.79 -0.50
N LYS A 123 3.07 -1.11 -0.22
CA LYS A 123 3.10 0.31 0.17
C LYS A 123 4.16 1.04 -0.65
N ASP A 124 3.87 2.28 -0.99
CA ASP A 124 4.78 3.19 -1.71
C ASP A 124 5.60 4.09 -0.76
N GLY A 125 5.25 4.12 0.53
CA GLY A 125 6.00 4.83 1.55
C GLY A 125 7.32 4.15 1.92
N ALA A 126 8.37 4.96 2.10
CA ALA A 126 9.66 4.53 2.61
C ALA A 126 9.98 5.29 3.92
N PRO A 127 10.65 4.66 4.90
CA PRO A 127 11.14 5.38 6.07
C PRO A 127 12.16 6.44 5.64
N ILE A 128 12.39 7.46 6.49
CA ILE A 128 13.61 8.27 6.34
C ILE A 128 14.80 7.32 6.55
N GLY A 129 15.52 7.08 5.45
CA GLY A 129 16.76 6.32 5.48
C GLY A 129 17.95 7.24 5.58
N ASN A 130 18.87 6.96 6.49
CA ASN A 130 20.18 7.60 6.47
C ASN A 130 21.01 6.98 5.35
N LEU A 131 21.88 7.78 4.75
CA LEU A 131 22.88 7.26 3.82
C LEU A 131 23.76 6.26 4.58
N SER A 132 23.69 4.99 4.20
CA SER A 132 24.51 3.94 4.80
C SER A 132 25.85 3.86 4.08
N THR A 133 25.81 3.70 2.76
CA THR A 133 27.03 3.62 1.93
C THR A 133 26.77 4.11 0.51
N ILE A 134 27.86 4.32 -0.22
CA ILE A 134 27.83 4.58 -1.66
C ILE A 134 28.57 3.44 -2.35
N GLU A 135 27.92 2.81 -3.32
CA GLU A 135 28.48 1.72 -4.11
C GLU A 135 28.66 2.16 -5.57
N ILE A 136 29.67 1.61 -6.24
CA ILE A 136 29.89 1.77 -7.67
C ILE A 136 29.78 0.39 -8.30
N ASP A 137 28.89 0.23 -9.27
CA ASP A 137 28.76 -1.02 -10.00
C ASP A 137 29.78 -1.15 -11.14
N GLN A 138 29.83 -2.33 -11.78
CA GLN A 138 30.73 -2.59 -12.90
C GLN A 138 30.45 -1.70 -14.13
N GLY A 139 29.23 -1.13 -14.24
CA GLY A 139 28.85 -0.17 -15.27
C GLY A 139 29.22 1.28 -14.95
N GLY A 140 29.91 1.53 -13.83
CA GLY A 140 30.28 2.86 -13.36
C GLY A 140 29.12 3.66 -12.78
N MET A 141 27.99 3.02 -12.44
CA MET A 141 26.87 3.69 -11.79
C MET A 141 27.13 3.84 -10.29
N LEU A 142 27.13 5.09 -9.84
CA LEU A 142 27.19 5.47 -8.45
C LEU A 142 25.79 5.35 -7.84
N THR A 143 25.63 4.46 -6.87
CA THR A 143 24.35 4.22 -6.18
C THR A 143 24.49 4.51 -4.70
N ALA A 144 23.62 5.36 -4.17
CA ALA A 144 23.45 5.52 -2.73
C ALA A 144 22.60 4.37 -2.18
N VAL A 145 23.11 3.71 -1.15
CA VAL A 145 22.40 2.67 -0.40
C VAL A 145 22.01 3.25 0.96
N PHE A 146 20.74 3.17 1.28
CA PHE A 146 20.19 3.63 2.56
C PHE A 146 20.05 2.45 3.52
N ASP A 147 20.09 2.73 4.82
CA ASP A 147 19.86 1.75 5.89
C ASP A 147 18.49 1.05 5.81
N THR A 148 17.53 1.68 5.13
CA THR A 148 16.19 1.15 4.82
C THR A 148 16.17 0.14 3.67
N GLY A 149 17.30 -0.13 3.02
CA GLY A 149 17.39 -0.99 1.83
C GLY A 149 16.99 -0.29 0.53
N PHE A 150 16.54 0.97 0.59
CA PHE A 150 16.31 1.79 -0.60
C PHE A 150 17.64 2.06 -1.33
N ARG A 151 17.61 2.06 -2.66
CA ARG A 151 18.77 2.32 -3.52
C ARG A 151 18.43 3.41 -4.52
N ARG A 152 19.28 4.44 -4.62
CA ARG A 152 19.09 5.54 -5.56
C ARG A 152 20.36 5.74 -6.40
N GLY A 153 20.23 5.59 -7.72
CA GLY A 153 21.26 5.99 -8.66
C GLY A 153 21.51 7.50 -8.56
N LEU A 154 22.75 7.90 -8.29
CA LEU A 154 23.15 9.29 -8.15
C LEU A 154 23.74 9.82 -9.45
N TYR A 155 24.66 9.06 -10.03
CA TYR A 155 25.47 9.52 -11.15
C TYR A 155 26.08 8.34 -11.90
N GLN A 156 26.38 8.49 -13.19
CA GLN A 156 27.13 7.51 -13.95
C GLN A 156 28.49 8.09 -14.32
N ILE A 157 29.57 7.40 -13.94
CA ILE A 157 30.94 7.83 -14.23
C ILE A 157 31.19 7.70 -15.74
N PRO A 158 31.39 8.81 -16.46
CA PRO A 158 31.73 8.73 -17.88
C PRO A 158 33.18 8.28 -18.02
N VAL A 159 33.43 7.37 -18.96
CA VAL A 159 34.78 6.96 -19.36
C VAL A 159 35.00 7.43 -20.80
N ALA A 160 36.16 8.01 -21.06
CA ALA A 160 36.59 8.40 -22.40
C ALA A 160 37.83 7.59 -22.80
N ASP A 161 37.86 7.14 -24.05
CA ASP A 161 39.03 6.49 -24.65
C ASP A 161 39.79 7.48 -25.53
N VAL A 162 41.09 7.30 -25.66
CA VAL A 162 41.98 8.14 -26.48
C VAL A 162 42.78 7.28 -27.44
N ALA A 163 42.82 7.70 -28.71
CA ALA A 163 43.50 6.95 -29.76
C ALA A 163 45.02 6.82 -29.57
N ASN A 164 45.65 7.72 -28.80
CA ASN A 164 47.08 7.68 -28.52
C ASN A 164 47.38 8.05 -27.06
N PHE A 165 47.43 7.04 -26.19
CA PHE A 165 47.77 7.21 -24.77
C PHE A 165 49.15 7.87 -24.52
N ARG A 166 50.12 7.68 -25.43
CA ARG A 166 51.48 8.25 -25.30
C ARG A 166 51.54 9.76 -25.58
N GLY A 167 50.46 10.35 -26.09
CA GLY A 167 50.36 11.80 -26.32
C GLY A 167 49.78 12.59 -25.13
N LEU A 168 49.41 11.91 -24.04
CA LEU A 168 48.92 12.56 -22.83
C LEU A 168 50.09 13.15 -22.05
N ASN A 169 50.04 14.46 -21.79
CA ASN A 169 50.90 15.08 -20.79
C ASN A 169 50.26 14.89 -19.41
N ALA A 170 51.11 14.67 -18.40
CA ALA A 170 50.69 14.61 -16.99
C ALA A 170 50.21 15.96 -16.46
#